data_AF-A0A5E4MKS7-F1
#
_entry.id   AF-A0A5E4MKS7-F1
#
_cell.length_a   1.000
_cell.length_b   1.000
_cell.length_c   1.000
_cell.angle_alpha   90.00
_cell.angle_beta   90.00
_cell.angle_gamma   90.00
#
_symmetry.space_group_name_H-M   'P 1'
#
loop_
_entity.id
_entity.type
_entity.pdbx_description
1 polymer ?
#
loop_
_entity_poly.entity_id
_entity_poly.type
_entity_poly.pdbx_seq_one_letter_code
_entity_poly.pdbx_strand_id
1 'polypeptide(L)'
;MNCGTPIFPTMTPNIVNPLWFSVDEPRNEDNELIQIESTHQAWIQEEDEEEDEEEEVNASDDSETHDEEEDDVEMDVTNAYDRDSPVSVSTR
;
A
#
# COMPACT_ATOMS: atom_id res chain seq x y z
N MET A 1 37.67 14.78 52.22
CA MET A 1 37.38 15.99 51.42
C MET A 1 36.94 15.51 50.05
N ASN A 2 35.67 15.68 49.70
CA ASN A 2 35.15 15.26 48.40
C ASN A 2 35.21 16.48 47.48
N CYS A 3 36.39 16.76 46.92
CA CYS A 3 36.54 17.79 45.91
C CYS A 3 35.88 17.28 44.62
N GLY A 4 34.64 17.70 44.39
CA GLY A 4 33.90 17.38 43.17
C GLY A 4 34.66 17.90 41.96
N THR A 5 34.88 17.03 40.97
CA THR A 5 35.45 17.41 39.68
C THR A 5 34.53 18.42 38.98
N PRO A 6 35.05 19.53 38.43
CA PRO A 6 34.25 20.48 37.69
C PRO A 6 33.69 19.83 36.42
N ILE A 7 32.37 19.93 36.23
CA ILE A 7 31.69 19.45 35.03
C ILE A 7 31.82 20.54 33.98
N PHE A 8 32.53 20.24 32.89
CA PHE A 8 32.62 21.10 31.73
C PHE A 8 31.65 20.62 30.64
N PRO A 9 31.04 21.55 29.88
CA PRO A 9 30.21 21.18 28.75
C PRO A 9 31.05 20.47 27.68
N THR A 10 30.44 19.52 26.99
CA THR A 10 31.10 18.78 25.91
C THR A 10 31.11 19.65 24.64
N MET A 11 32.28 19.80 24.01
CA MET A 11 32.48 20.54 22.76
C MET A 11 32.31 19.63 21.54
N THR A 12 31.29 18.78 21.53
CA THR A 12 31.00 17.88 20.40
C THR A 12 30.13 18.59 19.36
N PRO A 13 30.34 18.31 18.06
CA PRO A 13 29.46 18.83 17.00
C PRO A 13 28.03 18.31 17.19
N ASN A 14 27.08 19.02 16.59
CA ASN A 14 25.69 18.58 16.60
C ASN A 14 25.58 17.24 15.84
N ILE A 15 24.88 16.29 16.45
CA ILE A 15 24.67 14.95 15.89
C ILE A 15 23.75 14.98 14.67
N VAL A 16 22.87 16.00 14.61
CA VAL A 16 21.97 16.25 13.49
C VAL A 16 22.48 17.44 12.69
N ASN A 17 22.59 17.26 11.39
CA ASN A 17 22.99 18.33 10.48
C ASN A 17 21.90 18.56 9.42
N PRO A 18 21.29 19.74 9.39
CA PRO A 18 20.17 20.03 8.49
C PRO A 18 20.56 20.07 6.99
N LEU A 19 21.85 20.03 6.64
CA LEU A 19 22.30 19.99 5.24
C LEU A 19 22.18 18.59 4.61
N TRP A 20 22.14 17.54 5.42
CA TRP A 20 22.04 16.14 4.95
C TRP A 20 21.06 15.29 5.74
N PHE A 21 20.50 15.83 6.83
CA PHE A 21 19.39 15.26 7.57
C PHE A 21 18.25 16.28 7.63
N SER A 22 17.27 16.09 6.76
CA SER A 22 16.03 16.85 6.78
C SER A 22 15.01 16.08 7.61
N VAL A 23 14.28 16.79 8.46
CA VAL A 23 13.07 16.24 9.06
C VAL A 23 12.01 16.19 7.96
N ASP A 24 11.35 15.04 7.79
CA ASP A 24 10.28 14.91 6.81
C ASP A 24 9.18 15.94 7.08
N GLU A 25 8.71 16.57 6.02
CA GLU A 25 7.55 17.47 6.08
C GLU A 25 6.29 16.62 6.27
N PRO A 26 5.28 17.13 7.01
CA PRO A 26 4.01 16.44 7.13
C PRO A 26 3.37 16.32 5.73
N ARG A 27 3.29 15.10 5.20
CA ARG A 27 2.61 14.81 3.94
C ARG A 27 1.23 14.24 4.18
N ASN A 28 0.36 14.39 3.18
CA ASN A 28 -0.96 13.80 3.17
C ASN A 28 -0.89 12.40 2.55
N GLU A 29 -0.75 11.39 3.41
CA GLU A 29 -0.61 9.98 3.04
C GLU A 29 -1.79 9.49 2.18
N ASP A 30 -3.01 9.93 2.47
CA ASP A 30 -4.21 9.54 1.71
C ASP A 30 -4.13 9.96 0.24
N ASN A 31 -3.61 11.15 -0.05
CA ASN A 31 -3.46 11.63 -1.42
C ASN A 31 -2.36 10.87 -2.17
N GLU A 32 -1.26 10.55 -1.49
CA GLU A 32 -0.21 9.70 -2.08
C GLU A 32 -0.76 8.32 -2.43
N LEU A 33 -1.56 7.73 -1.53
CA LEU A 33 -2.18 6.44 -1.76
C LEU A 33 -3.12 6.47 -2.96
N ILE A 34 -4.00 7.48 -3.04
CA ILE A 34 -4.94 7.65 -4.16
C ILE A 34 -4.18 7.80 -5.49
N GLN A 35 -3.09 8.57 -5.52
CA GLN A 35 -2.29 8.74 -6.72
C GLN A 35 -1.64 7.44 -7.17
N ILE A 36 -1.11 6.66 -6.22
CA ILE A 36 -0.51 5.36 -6.50
C ILE A 36 -1.56 4.40 -7.06
N GLU A 37 -2.73 4.32 -6.42
CA GLU A 37 -3.82 3.45 -6.87
C GLU A 37 -4.33 3.84 -8.27
N SER A 38 -4.52 5.13 -8.51
CA SER A 38 -4.90 5.65 -9.84
C SER A 38 -3.88 5.28 -10.91
N THR A 39 -2.58 5.46 -10.62
CA THR A 39 -1.50 5.09 -11.54
C THR A 39 -1.50 3.59 -11.82
N HIS A 40 -1.74 2.76 -10.79
CA HIS A 40 -1.84 1.32 -10.94
C HIS A 40 -3.02 0.90 -11.81
N GLN A 41 -4.19 1.51 -11.61
CA GLN A 41 -5.37 1.26 -12.45
C GLN A 41 -5.15 1.67 -13.91
N ALA A 42 -4.48 2.79 -14.15
CA ALA A 42 -4.12 3.21 -15.51
C ALA A 42 -3.17 2.20 -16.17
N TRP A 43 -2.17 1.71 -15.43
CA TRP A 43 -1.25 0.70 -15.94
C TRP A 43 -1.93 -0.62 -16.32
N ILE A 44 -2.90 -1.09 -15.50
CA ILE A 44 -3.70 -2.29 -15.83
C ILE A 44 -4.50 -2.07 -17.12
N GLN A 45 -5.15 -0.92 -17.27
CA GLN A 45 -5.92 -0.60 -18.48
C GLN A 45 -5.04 -0.52 -19.72
N GLU A 46 -3.83 0.04 -19.62
CA GLU A 46 -2.86 0.04 -20.73
C GLU A 46 -2.40 -1.39 -21.10
N GLU A 47 -2.37 -2.33 -20.16
CA GLU A 47 -2.03 -3.74 -20.43
C GLU A 47 -3.20 -4.49 -21.08
N ASP A 48 -4.44 -4.22 -20.67
CA ASP A 48 -5.65 -4.84 -21.24
C ASP A 48 -6.03 -4.27 -22.63
N GLU A 49 -5.75 -2.99 -22.90
CA GLU A 49 -6.06 -2.34 -24.19
C GLU A 49 -5.23 -2.88 -25.39
N GLU A 50 -4.13 -3.60 -25.14
CA GLU A 50 -3.33 -4.27 -26.19
C GLU A 50 -3.99 -5.55 -26.74
N GLU A 51 -5.11 -6.03 -26.15
CA GLU A 51 -5.83 -7.23 -26.62
C GLU A 51 -7.08 -6.93 -27.49
N ASP A 52 -7.52 -5.68 -27.62
CA ASP A 52 -8.83 -5.33 -28.21
C ASP A 52 -8.80 -4.87 -29.70
N GLU A 53 -7.68 -5.08 -30.41
CA GLU A 53 -7.58 -4.86 -31.88
C GLU A 53 -7.79 -6.14 -32.73
N GLU A 54 -8.54 -7.13 -32.23
CA GLU A 54 -8.90 -8.31 -33.02
C GLU A 54 -10.12 -8.02 -33.92
N GLU A 55 -9.90 -7.89 -35.24
CA GLU A 55 -10.95 -7.64 -36.24
C GLU A 55 -12.10 -8.66 -36.15
N GLU A 56 -13.34 -8.15 -36.05
CA GLU A 56 -14.58 -8.93 -36.11
C GLU A 56 -14.68 -9.71 -37.44
N VAL A 57 -14.30 -10.98 -37.44
CA VAL A 57 -14.63 -11.92 -38.52
C VAL A 57 -16.13 -12.17 -38.50
N ASN A 58 -16.85 -11.56 -39.44
CA ASN A 58 -18.30 -11.67 -39.65
C ASN A 58 -18.81 -13.14 -39.60
N ALA A 59 -19.13 -13.65 -38.42
CA ALA A 59 -19.79 -14.94 -38.24
C ALA A 59 -21.30 -14.70 -38.24
N SER A 60 -21.88 -14.62 -39.43
CA SER A 60 -23.30 -14.91 -39.57
C SER A 60 -23.52 -16.36 -39.15
N ASP A 61 -24.36 -16.58 -38.15
CA ASP A 61 -25.41 -17.62 -38.09
C ASP A 61 -25.71 -18.05 -36.64
N ASP A 62 -26.87 -17.61 -36.16
CA ASP A 62 -27.89 -18.39 -35.45
C ASP A 62 -27.45 -19.37 -34.34
N SER A 63 -27.78 -19.07 -33.08
CA SER A 63 -28.59 -19.96 -32.22
C SER A 63 -28.70 -19.51 -30.74
N GLU A 64 -29.96 -19.42 -30.31
CA GLU A 64 -30.57 -19.74 -28.99
C GLU A 64 -29.97 -19.17 -27.69
N THR A 65 -30.72 -18.25 -27.09
CA THR A 65 -30.65 -17.86 -25.68
C THR A 65 -31.10 -19.03 -24.80
N HIS A 66 -30.19 -19.65 -24.04
CA HIS A 66 -30.54 -20.60 -22.98
C HIS A 66 -30.31 -19.97 -21.61
N ASP A 67 -31.30 -20.20 -20.75
CA ASP A 67 -31.67 -19.45 -19.55
C ASP A 67 -31.30 -20.24 -18.28
N GLU A 68 -30.91 -19.50 -17.23
CA GLU A 68 -30.75 -19.85 -15.80
C GLU A 68 -29.68 -20.93 -15.46
N GLU A 69 -28.79 -20.73 -14.49
CA GLU A 69 -29.03 -20.87 -13.04
C GLU A 69 -27.96 -20.13 -12.20
N GLU A 70 -28.40 -19.75 -11.01
CA GLU A 70 -27.80 -19.01 -9.89
C GLU A 70 -26.56 -19.70 -9.26
N ASP A 71 -25.48 -18.96 -8.98
CA ASP A 71 -24.38 -19.45 -8.12
C ASP A 71 -23.94 -18.33 -7.16
N ASP A 72 -24.65 -18.20 -6.05
CA ASP A 72 -24.30 -17.31 -4.93
C ASP A 72 -23.00 -17.82 -4.26
N VAL A 73 -21.86 -17.24 -4.64
CA VAL A 73 -20.58 -17.48 -3.96
C VAL A 73 -20.49 -16.65 -2.67
N GLU A 74 -20.90 -17.24 -1.54
CA GLU A 74 -20.69 -16.67 -0.20
C GLU A 74 -19.19 -16.67 0.15
N MET A 75 -18.51 -15.53 -0.04
CA MET A 75 -17.11 -15.35 0.36
C MET A 75 -17.04 -15.15 1.87
N ASP A 76 -16.75 -16.22 2.62
CA ASP A 76 -16.59 -16.18 4.07
C ASP A 76 -15.35 -15.35 4.46
N VAL A 77 -15.57 -14.05 4.70
CA VAL A 77 -14.55 -13.03 5.02
C VAL A 77 -14.08 -13.10 6.48
N THR A 78 -14.34 -14.20 7.19
CA THR A 78 -14.09 -14.28 8.64
C THR A 78 -12.65 -14.61 9.02
N ASN A 79 -11.80 -15.05 8.08
CA ASN A 79 -10.43 -15.46 8.38
C ASN A 79 -9.33 -14.44 8.05
N ALA A 80 -9.66 -13.24 7.55
CA ALA A 80 -8.64 -12.24 7.21
C ALA A 80 -8.19 -11.39 8.42
N TYR A 81 -8.97 -11.32 9.50
CA TYR A 81 -8.73 -10.36 10.60
C TYR A 81 -7.97 -10.92 11.81
N ASP A 82 -7.65 -12.22 11.86
CA ASP A 82 -7.01 -12.84 13.04
C ASP A 82 -5.49 -13.09 12.89
N ARG A 83 -4.86 -12.54 11.84
CA ARG A 83 -3.42 -12.76 11.60
C ARG A 83 -2.49 -11.66 12.12
N ASP A 84 -3.04 -10.53 12.54
CA ASP A 84 -2.27 -9.41 13.10
C ASP A 84 -2.55 -9.20 14.60
N SER A 85 -2.82 -10.28 15.35
CA SER A 85 -2.85 -10.19 16.81
C SER A 85 -1.44 -9.87 17.31
N PRO A 86 -1.17 -8.67 17.87
CA PRO A 86 0.15 -8.34 18.37
C PRO A 86 0.44 -9.23 19.57
N VAL A 87 1.52 -10.02 19.48
CA VAL A 87 2.03 -10.77 20.63
C VAL A 87 2.24 -9.78 21.77
N SER A 88 1.47 -9.92 22.85
CA SER A 88 1.58 -9.06 24.01
C SER A 88 2.88 -9.42 24.73
N VAL A 89 3.91 -8.58 24.62
CA VAL A 89 5.10 -8.69 25.47
C VAL A 89 4.69 -8.33 26.89
N SER A 90 4.68 -9.32 27.77
CA SER A 90 4.56 -9.14 29.21
C SER A 90 5.94 -8.81 29.77
N THR A 91 6.18 -7.52 30.04
CA THR A 91 7.37 -7.09 30.77
C THR A 91 7.16 -7.40 32.25
N ARG A 92 8.06 -8.21 32.80
CA ARG A 92 8.14 -8.57 34.22
C ARG A 92 9.09 -7.64 34.98
#